data_AF-A0A535NVV6-F1
#
_entry.id   AF-A0A535NVV6-F1
#
_cell.length_a   1.000
_cell.length_b   1.000
_cell.length_c   1.000
_cell.angle_alpha   90.00
_cell.angle_beta   90.00
_cell.angle_gamma   90.00
#
_symmetry.space_group_name_H-M   'P 1'
#
loop_
_entity.id
_entity.type
_entity.pdbx_description
1 polymer ?
#
loop_
_entity_poly.entity_id
_entity_poly.type
_entity_poly.pdbx_seq_one_letter_code
_entity_poly.pdbx_strand_id
1 'polypeptide(L)'
;MLKRVIIGYGIVAVFGAVILAGLGVGSPDVLYLFVNGVIVIAALLFERGRYRPPMTPGGSRQETAERFVDPTTGQLMKVRYNPQTGARDYVPVKPPP
;
A
#
# COMPACT_ATOMS: atom_id res chain seq x y z
N MET A 1 -0.13 6.15 -11.69
CA MET A 1 0.35 5.84 -13.06
C MET A 1 1.65 5.02 -13.04
N LEU A 2 2.66 5.43 -12.26
CA LEU A 2 3.95 4.72 -12.13
C LEU A 2 3.84 3.20 -11.91
N LYS A 3 2.99 2.74 -10.99
CA LYS A 3 2.76 1.30 -10.75
C LYS A 3 2.33 0.52 -12.01
N ARG A 4 1.45 1.09 -12.84
CA ARG A 4 0.99 0.44 -14.07
C ARG A 4 2.11 0.36 -15.10
N VAL A 5 2.95 1.40 -15.16
CA VAL A 5 4.12 1.45 -16.03
C VAL A 5 5.16 0.39 -15.62
N ILE A 6 5.46 0.28 -14.33
CA ILE A 6 6.43 -0.71 -13.82
C ILE A 6 5.93 -2.14 -14.04
N ILE A 7 4.64 -2.41 -13.84
CA ILE A 7 4.04 -3.72 -14.16
C ILE A 7 4.13 -3.98 -15.67
N GLY A 8 3.80 -2.99 -16.50
CA GLY A 8 3.92 -3.10 -17.95
C GLY A 8 5.35 -3.43 -18.40
N TYR A 9 6.35 -2.74 -17.83
CA TYR A 9 7.76 -3.05 -18.04
C TYR A 9 8.09 -4.51 -17.69
N GLY A 10 7.69 -4.96 -16.49
CA GLY A 10 7.95 -6.35 -16.06
C GLY A 10 7.31 -7.37 -17.00
N ILE A 11 6.08 -7.13 -17.45
CA ILE A 11 5.39 -8.00 -18.41
C ILE A 11 6.14 -8.06 -19.73
N VAL A 12 6.52 -6.90 -20.29
CA VAL A 12 7.26 -6.83 -21.56
C VAL A 12 8.61 -7.53 -21.44
N ALA A 13 9.33 -7.36 -20.34
CA ALA A 13 10.61 -8.05 -20.09
C ALA A 13 10.45 -9.57 -20.05
N VAL A 14 9.45 -10.10 -19.33
CA VAL A 14 9.18 -11.55 -19.26
C VAL A 14 8.75 -12.09 -20.63
N PHE A 15 7.80 -11.45 -21.30
CA PHE A 15 7.33 -11.90 -22.62
C PHE A 15 8.44 -11.84 -23.66
N GLY A 16 9.23 -10.75 -23.68
CA GLY A 16 10.38 -10.62 -24.56
C GLY A 16 11.40 -11.74 -24.34
N ALA A 17 11.70 -12.09 -23.09
CA ALA A 17 12.62 -13.17 -22.77
C ALA A 17 12.09 -14.54 -23.24
N VAL A 18 10.79 -14.81 -23.04
CA VAL A 18 10.15 -16.06 -23.47
C VAL A 18 10.17 -16.19 -25.00
N ILE A 19 9.88 -15.11 -25.72
CA ILE A 19 9.93 -15.09 -27.19
C ILE A 19 11.36 -15.35 -27.67
N LEU A 20 12.34 -14.63 -27.12
CA LEU A 20 13.75 -14.80 -27.50
C LEU A 20 14.26 -16.22 -27.22
N ALA A 21 13.91 -16.79 -26.06
CA ALA A 21 14.24 -18.17 -25.72
C ALA A 21 13.57 -19.17 -26.68
N GLY A 22 12.30 -18.96 -27.03
CA GLY A 22 11.57 -19.79 -27.99
C GLY A 22 12.13 -19.72 -29.41
N LEU A 23 12.81 -18.62 -29.76
CA LEU A 23 13.56 -18.45 -31.01
C LEU A 23 14.98 -19.04 -30.94
N GLY A 24 15.36 -19.69 -29.84
CA GLY A 24 16.67 -20.32 -29.67
C GLY A 24 17.79 -19.36 -29.27
N VAL A 25 17.47 -18.11 -28.88
CA VAL A 25 18.47 -17.16 -28.38
C VAL A 25 18.82 -17.52 -26.94
N GLY A 26 19.87 -18.31 -26.77
CA GLY A 26 20.45 -18.65 -25.48
C GLY A 26 21.55 -17.68 -25.09
N SER A 27 21.19 -16.49 -24.60
CA SER A 27 22.16 -15.53 -24.04
C SER A 27 21.93 -15.28 -22.54
N PRO A 28 22.98 -14.90 -21.78
CA PRO A 28 22.82 -14.45 -20.39
C PRO A 28 21.84 -13.28 -20.25
N ASP A 29 21.75 -12.43 -21.27
CA ASP A 29 20.83 -11.30 -21.30
C ASP A 29 19.36 -11.73 -21.30
N VAL A 30 19.01 -12.83 -21.97
CA VAL A 30 17.65 -13.39 -21.97
C VAL A 30 17.27 -13.88 -20.58
N LEU A 31 18.19 -14.55 -19.90
CA LEU A 31 17.99 -14.99 -18.52
C LEU A 31 17.87 -13.78 -17.58
N TYR A 32 18.71 -12.76 -17.73
CA TYR A 32 18.63 -11.53 -16.96
C TYR A 32 17.27 -10.84 -17.16
N LEU A 33 16.82 -10.71 -18.42
CA LEU A 33 15.56 -10.06 -18.76
C LEU A 33 14.36 -10.78 -18.10
N PHE A 34 14.36 -12.11 -18.15
CA PHE A 34 13.34 -12.93 -17.50
C PHE A 34 13.34 -12.75 -15.98
N VAL A 35 14.51 -12.94 -15.34
CA VAL A 35 14.65 -12.87 -13.88
C VAL A 35 14.31 -11.46 -13.38
N ASN A 36 14.78 -10.41 -14.06
CA ASN A 36 14.47 -9.02 -13.72
C ASN A 36 12.97 -8.75 -13.79
N GLY A 37 12.31 -9.14 -14.89
CA GLY A 37 10.87 -8.95 -15.05
C GLY A 37 10.06 -9.68 -13.97
N VAL A 38 10.43 -10.93 -13.65
CA VAL A 38 9.80 -11.71 -12.57
C VAL A 38 9.98 -11.04 -11.21
N ILE A 39 11.19 -10.60 -10.86
CA ILE A 39 11.47 -9.93 -9.58
C ILE A 39 10.65 -8.64 -9.45
N VAL A 40 10.60 -7.82 -10.50
CA VAL A 40 9.83 -6.57 -10.50
C VAL A 40 8.35 -6.85 -10.28
N ILE A 41 7.76 -7.80 -11.02
CA ILE A 41 6.35 -8.17 -10.85
C ILE A 41 6.11 -8.68 -9.43
N ALA A 42 6.95 -9.60 -8.95
CA ALA A 42 6.83 -10.17 -7.61
C ALA A 42 6.88 -9.08 -6.53
N ALA A 43 7.89 -8.20 -6.57
CA ALA A 43 8.04 -7.10 -5.61
C ALA A 43 6.76 -6.24 -5.53
N LEU A 44 6.16 -5.87 -6.66
CA LEU A 44 4.95 -5.05 -6.70
C LEU A 44 3.67 -5.79 -6.25
N LEU A 45 3.64 -7.12 -6.39
CA LEU A 45 2.57 -7.97 -5.85
C LEU A 45 2.70 -8.10 -4.32
N PHE A 46 3.91 -8.32 -3.81
CA PHE A 46 4.17 -8.45 -2.38
C PHE A 46 4.04 -7.12 -1.61
N GLU A 47 4.43 -5.99 -2.21
CA GLU A 47 4.21 -4.66 -1.62
C GLU A 47 2.73 -4.40 -1.32
N ARG A 48 1.82 -4.92 -2.14
CA ARG A 48 0.37 -4.69 -1.99
C ARG A 48 -0.18 -5.29 -0.70
N GLY A 49 0.35 -6.42 -0.25
CA GLY A 49 -0.09 -7.11 0.96
C GLY A 49 0.58 -6.61 2.24
N ARG A 50 1.80 -6.07 2.14
CA ARG A 50 2.60 -5.72 3.33
C ARG A 50 2.24 -4.37 3.94
N TYR A 51 1.88 -3.37 3.12
CA TYR A 51 1.62 -2.00 3.59
C TYR A 51 0.17 -1.70 3.99
N ARG A 52 -0.76 -2.61 3.73
CA ARG A 52 -2.14 -2.49 4.20
C ARG A 52 -2.44 -3.67 5.12
N PRO A 53 -2.26 -3.53 6.45
CA PRO A 53 -2.76 -4.54 7.37
C PRO A 53 -4.24 -4.81 7.05
N PRO A 54 -4.67 -6.08 7.05
CA PRO A 54 -6.07 -6.42 6.81
C PRO A 54 -6.92 -5.61 7.78
N MET A 55 -7.75 -4.72 7.23
CA MET A 55 -8.69 -3.93 8.01
C MET A 55 -9.67 -4.92 8.64
N THR A 56 -9.56 -5.17 9.94
CA THR A 56 -10.66 -5.83 10.66
C THR A 56 -11.81 -4.82 10.71
N PRO A 57 -12.96 -5.09 10.08
CA PRO A 57 -14.13 -4.24 10.25
C PRO A 57 -14.53 -4.35 11.73
N GLY A 58 -14.24 -3.32 12.52
CA GLY A 58 -14.49 -3.31 13.96
C GLY A 58 -13.26 -3.26 14.88
N GLY A 59 -12.05 -3.02 14.36
CA GLY A 59 -10.88 -2.74 15.21
C GLY A 59 -11.20 -1.65 16.24
N SER A 60 -11.09 -1.99 17.52
CA SER A 60 -11.48 -1.14 18.66
C SER A 60 -10.66 0.16 18.66
N ARG A 61 -11.27 1.23 18.13
CA ARG A 61 -10.70 2.59 18.20
C ARG A 61 -10.49 2.94 19.67
N GLN A 62 -9.24 3.18 20.06
CA GLN A 62 -8.92 3.51 21.43
C GLN A 62 -9.16 5.00 21.65
N GLU A 63 -9.92 5.32 22.69
CA GLU A 63 -10.06 6.71 23.13
C GLU A 63 -8.72 7.17 23.72
N THR A 64 -8.27 8.35 23.32
CA THR A 64 -7.11 8.99 23.93
C THR A 64 -7.59 10.08 24.90
N ALA A 65 -6.71 10.51 25.81
CA ALA A 65 -6.99 11.63 26.70
C ALA A 65 -6.94 13.00 25.99
N GLU A 66 -6.51 13.05 24.73
CA GLU A 66 -6.38 14.31 23.99
C GLU A 66 -7.74 14.89 23.63
N ARG A 67 -7.96 16.13 24.07
CA ARG A 67 -9.13 16.95 23.73
C ARG A 67 -8.68 18.34 23.29
N PHE A 68 -9.35 18.89 22.29
CA PHE A 68 -9.07 20.23 21.80
C PHE A 68 -10.35 20.86 21.24
N VAL A 69 -10.39 22.18 21.17
CA VAL A 69 -11.46 22.90 20.49
C VAL A 69 -11.06 23.07 19.03
N ASP A 70 -11.89 22.58 18.11
CA ASP A 70 -11.65 22.79 16.68
C ASP A 70 -11.86 24.28 16.34
N PRO A 71 -10.85 25.00 15.85
CA PRO A 71 -10.96 26.43 15.54
C PRO A 71 -11.96 26.71 14.40
N THR A 72 -12.29 25.72 13.58
CA THR A 72 -13.21 25.87 12.44
C THR A 72 -14.67 25.78 12.88
N THR A 73 -14.98 24.86 13.80
CA THR A 73 -16.36 24.57 14.22
C THR A 73 -16.68 25.03 15.63
N GLY A 74 -15.67 25.41 16.44
CA GLY A 74 -15.80 25.74 17.86
C GLY A 74 -16.17 24.54 18.74
N GLN A 75 -16.21 23.32 18.20
CA GLN A 75 -16.62 22.13 18.94
C GLN A 75 -15.46 21.55 19.75
N LEU A 76 -15.77 21.07 20.96
CA LEU A 76 -14.84 20.25 21.71
C LEU A 76 -14.72 18.89 21.01
N MET A 77 -13.52 18.55 20.59
CA MET A 77 -13.18 17.31 19.90
C MET A 77 -12.36 16.42 20.83
N LYS A 78 -12.51 15.10 20.70
CA LYS A 78 -11.59 14.10 21.26
C LYS A 78 -10.90 13.32 20.15
N VAL A 79 -9.67 12.94 20.39
CA VAL A 79 -8.88 12.12 19.45
C VAL A 79 -9.08 10.64 19.77
N ARG A 80 -9.39 9.85 18.74
CA ARG A 80 -9.37 8.39 18.78
C ARG A 80 -8.24 7.87 17.92
N TYR A 81 -7.49 6.91 18.46
CA TYR A 81 -6.37 6.29 17.77
C TYR A 81 -6.74 4.89 17.28
N ASN A 82 -6.37 4.58 16.04
CA ASN A 82 -6.44 3.22 15.51
C ASN A 82 -5.05 2.58 15.56
N PRO A 83 -4.78 1.64 16.49
CA PRO A 83 -3.47 0.99 16.61
C PRO A 83 -3.13 0.09 15.42
N GLN A 84 -4.12 -0.33 14.63
CA GLN A 84 -3.90 -1.20 13.46
C GLN A 84 -3.41 -0.42 12.24
N THR A 85 -3.81 0.86 12.12
CA THR A 85 -3.50 1.69 10.93
C THR A 85 -2.65 2.92 11.24
N GLY A 86 -2.51 3.29 12.52
CA GLY A 86 -1.90 4.55 12.94
C GLY A 86 -2.79 5.77 12.69
N ALA A 87 -4.02 5.59 12.20
CA ALA A 87 -4.92 6.71 11.89
C ALA A 87 -5.45 7.38 13.16
N ARG A 88 -5.70 8.70 13.05
CA ARG A 88 -6.31 9.52 14.10
C ARG A 88 -7.65 10.05 13.59
N ASP A 89 -8.70 9.80 14.36
CA ASP A 89 -10.05 10.31 14.08
C ASP A 89 -10.44 11.34 15.14
N TYR A 90 -11.02 12.45 14.68
CA TYR A 90 -11.51 13.52 15.55
C TYR A 90 -13.03 13.40 15.65
N VAL A 91 -13.54 13.25 16.87
CA VAL A 91 -15.00 13.20 17.09
C VAL A 91 -15.46 14.26 18.09
N PRO A 92 -16.62 14.88 17.85
CA PRO A 92 -17.20 15.81 18.80
C PRO A 92 -17.50 15.14 20.14
N VAL A 93 -17.28 15.86 21.23
CA VAL A 93 -17.69 15.48 22.58
C VAL A 93 -18.60 16.55 23.12
N LYS A 94 -19.76 16.14 23.63
CA LYS A 94 -20.62 17.04 24.38
C LYS A 94 -19.91 17.38 25.70
N PRO A 95 -19.74 18.65 26.06
CA PRO A 95 -19.25 19.01 27.39
C PRO A 95 -20.16 18.37 28.46
N PRO A 96 -19.61 17.85 29.58
CA PRO A 96 -20.45 17.50 30.71
C PRO A 96 -21.25 18.73 31.18
N PRO A 97 -22.49 18.54 31.66
CA PRO A 97 -23.37 19.61 32.12
C PRO A 97 -22.81 20.35 33.34
#